data_AF-A0A536G4V1-F1
#
_entry.id   AF-A0A536G4V1-F1
#
_cell.length_a   1.000
_cell.length_b   1.000
_cell.length_c   1.000
_cell.angle_alpha   90.00
_cell.angle_beta   90.00
_cell.angle_gamma   90.00
#
_symmetry.space_group_name_H-M   'P 1'
#
loop_
_entity.id
_entity.type
_entity.pdbx_description
1 polymer ?
#
loop_
_entity_poly.entity_id
_entity_poly.type
_entity_poly.pdbx_seq_one_letter_code
_entity_poly.pdbx_strand_id
1 'polypeptide(L)'
;MSAREELGRLEASGLIQIAALQPELEYLFRHALVQEAAYTSLLKQDRRALHRAAAEAILAQHPDRERELASVLALHFEQAGENARAAEYLVMAGDHALERFANREAIGFFSRASGLADESQGELRLRAAVG
;
A
#
# COMPACT_ATOMS: atom_id res chain seq x y z
N MET A 1 -15.60 -9.77 -19.92
CA MET A 1 -15.13 -8.41 -20.27
C MET A 1 -13.67 -8.34 -19.88
N SER A 2 -12.84 -7.72 -20.71
CA SER A 2 -11.43 -7.53 -20.39
C SER A 2 -11.25 -6.28 -19.51
N ALA A 3 -10.21 -6.27 -18.66
CA ALA A 3 -9.91 -5.13 -17.80
C ALA A 3 -9.74 -3.81 -18.59
N ARG A 4 -9.23 -3.89 -19.83
CA ARG A 4 -9.07 -2.73 -20.72
C ARG A 4 -10.40 -2.12 -21.15
N GLU A 5 -11.41 -2.95 -21.40
CA GLU A 5 -12.76 -2.47 -21.74
C GLU A 5 -13.42 -1.78 -20.54
N GLU A 6 -13.17 -2.27 -19.32
CA GLU A 6 -13.71 -1.68 -18.09
C GLU A 6 -13.06 -0.33 -17.79
N LEU A 7 -11.73 -0.23 -17.90
CA LEU A 7 -11.01 1.04 -17.77
C LEU A 7 -11.47 2.07 -18.80
N GLY A 8 -11.70 1.67 -20.05
CA GLY A 8 -12.23 2.55 -21.09
C GLY A 8 -13.62 3.09 -20.76
N ARG A 9 -14.48 2.32 -20.09
CA ARG A 9 -15.79 2.80 -19.62
C ARG A 9 -15.65 3.81 -18.49
N LEU A 10 -14.76 3.56 -17.52
CA LEU A 10 -14.51 4.48 -16.41
C LEU A 10 -13.91 5.81 -16.90
N GLU A 11 -13.06 5.76 -17.93
CA GLU A 11 -12.53 6.95 -18.58
C GLU A 11 -13.64 7.71 -19.31
N ALA A 12 -14.45 7.03 -20.13
CA ALA A 12 -15.56 7.63 -20.87
C ALA A 12 -16.62 8.26 -19.95
N SER A 13 -16.82 7.71 -18.74
CA SER A 13 -17.71 8.28 -17.73
C SER A 13 -17.07 9.40 -16.90
N GLY A 14 -15.80 9.73 -17.16
CA GLY A 14 -15.07 10.80 -16.47
C GLY A 14 -14.63 10.47 -15.04
N LEU A 15 -14.69 9.21 -14.61
CA LEU A 15 -14.28 8.80 -13.25
C LEU A 15 -12.77 8.72 -13.11
N ILE A 16 -12.11 8.25 -14.17
CA ILE A 16 -10.66 8.21 -14.31
C ILE A 16 -10.21 8.99 -15.54
N GLN A 17 -8.91 9.23 -15.64
CA GLN A 17 -8.26 9.84 -16.80
C GLN A 17 -6.90 9.18 -17.02
N ILE A 18 -6.43 9.18 -18.26
CA ILE A 18 -5.05 8.80 -18.57
C ILE A 18 -4.10 9.85 -17.97
N ALA A 19 -3.10 9.37 -17.24
CA ALA A 19 -2.06 10.19 -16.64
C ALA A 19 -0.77 10.14 -17.45
N ALA A 20 -0.41 8.96 -17.94
CA ALA A 20 0.71 8.75 -18.85
C ALA A 20 0.36 7.66 -19.87
N LEU A 21 0.89 7.79 -21.08
CA LEU A 21 0.82 6.74 -22.11
C LEU A 21 2.16 6.00 -22.28
N GLN A 22 3.25 6.64 -21.82
CA GLN A 22 4.62 6.19 -21.99
C GLN A 22 5.44 6.55 -20.74
N PRO A 23 6.41 5.71 -20.35
CA PRO A 23 6.75 4.41 -20.96
C PRO A 23 5.65 3.34 -20.76
N GLU A 24 4.77 3.53 -19.78
CA GLU A 24 3.65 2.65 -19.46
C GLU A 24 2.32 3.43 -19.42
N LEU A 25 1.21 2.71 -19.60
CA LEU A 25 -0.13 3.29 -19.56
C LEU A 25 -0.58 3.44 -18.10
N GLU A 26 -0.73 4.68 -17.65
CA GLU A 26 -1.14 5.02 -16.30
C GLU A 26 -2.50 5.71 -16.29
N TYR A 27 -3.31 5.38 -15.28
CA TYR A 27 -4.59 6.03 -15.02
C TYR A 27 -4.60 6.65 -13.62
N LEU A 28 -5.28 7.78 -13.50
CA LEU A 28 -5.56 8.42 -12.22
C LEU A 28 -7.06 8.66 -12.07
N PHE A 29 -7.55 8.68 -10.83
CA PHE A 29 -8.87 9.22 -10.55
C PHE A 29 -8.92 10.69 -10.95
N ARG A 30 -9.99 11.10 -11.64
CA ARG A 30 -10.15 12.49 -12.08
C ARG A 30 -10.31 13.44 -10.90
N HIS A 31 -10.96 12.99 -9.83
CA HIS A 31 -11.24 13.78 -8.63
C HIS A 31 -10.99 12.96 -7.37
N ALA A 32 -10.40 13.58 -6.35
CA ALA A 32 -10.16 12.96 -5.05
C ALA A 32 -11.46 12.44 -4.41
N LEU A 33 -12.58 13.16 -4.57
CA LEU A 33 -13.89 12.73 -4.07
C LEU A 33 -14.41 11.45 -4.75
N VAL A 34 -14.08 11.23 -6.03
CA VAL A 34 -14.44 9.98 -6.73
C VAL A 34 -13.65 8.81 -6.16
N GLN A 35 -12.34 9.01 -5.95
CA GLN A 35 -11.49 8.01 -5.29
C GLN A 35 -12.01 7.69 -3.89
N GLU A 36 -12.32 8.71 -3.09
CA GLU A 36 -12.83 8.56 -1.74
C GLU A 36 -14.18 7.82 -1.72
N ALA A 37 -15.13 8.20 -2.58
CA ALA A 37 -16.43 7.54 -2.68
C ALA A 37 -16.28 6.07 -3.10
N ALA A 38 -15.46 5.76 -4.11
CA ALA A 38 -15.19 4.40 -4.54
C ALA A 38 -14.54 3.59 -3.40
N TYR A 39 -13.51 4.14 -2.76
CA TYR A 39 -12.76 3.48 -1.70
C TYR A 39 -13.61 3.22 -0.45
N THR A 40 -14.44 4.18 -0.04
CA THR A 40 -15.32 4.06 1.13
C THR A 40 -16.52 3.15 0.88
N SER A 41 -16.94 2.97 -0.37
CA SER A 41 -18.02 2.03 -0.74
C SER A 41 -17.64 0.55 -0.57
N LEU A 42 -16.35 0.24 -0.54
CA LEU A 42 -15.84 -1.13 -0.40
C LEU A 42 -15.96 -1.63 1.04
N LEU A 43 -16.30 -2.91 1.19
CA LEU A 43 -16.25 -3.57 2.50
C LEU A 43 -14.82 -3.59 3.03
N LYS A 44 -14.67 -3.51 4.36
CA LYS A 44 -13.34 -3.51 5.02
C LYS A 44 -12.48 -4.71 4.59
N GLN A 45 -13.08 -5.89 4.45
CA GLN A 45 -12.37 -7.10 4.04
C GLN A 45 -11.89 -7.02 2.58
N ASP A 46 -12.71 -6.49 1.68
CA ASP A 46 -12.35 -6.32 0.26
C ASP A 46 -11.21 -5.31 0.11
N ARG A 47 -11.25 -4.20 0.86
CA ARG A 47 -10.14 -3.23 0.87
C ARG A 47 -8.83 -3.90 1.31
N ARG A 48 -8.86 -4.69 2.38
CA ARG A 48 -7.66 -5.41 2.86
C ARG A 48 -7.12 -6.36 1.78
N ALA A 49 -8.00 -7.10 1.11
CA ALA A 49 -7.62 -8.01 0.04
C ALA A 49 -7.01 -7.28 -1.16
N LEU A 50 -7.61 -6.16 -1.58
CA LEU A 50 -7.09 -5.32 -2.67
C LEU A 50 -5.74 -4.68 -2.32
N HIS A 51 -5.54 -4.23 -1.07
CA HIS A 51 -4.24 -3.70 -0.64
C HIS A 51 -3.14 -4.77 -0.64
N ARG A 52 -3.43 -6.00 -0.19
CA ARG A 52 -2.50 -7.13 -0.32
C ARG A 52 -2.15 -7.38 -1.78
N ALA A 53 -3.16 -7.52 -2.64
CA ALA A 53 -2.97 -7.79 -4.05
C ALA A 53 -2.14 -6.69 -4.75
N ALA A 54 -2.36 -5.42 -4.38
CA ALA A 54 -1.57 -4.31 -4.89
C ALA A 54 -0.10 -4.40 -4.47
N ALA A 55 0.20 -4.67 -3.19
CA ALA A 55 1.58 -4.85 -2.74
C ALA A 55 2.28 -6.03 -3.43
N GLU A 56 1.60 -7.17 -3.57
CA GLU A 56 2.12 -8.34 -4.26
C GLU A 56 2.39 -8.06 -5.74
N ALA A 57 1.49 -7.32 -6.42
CA ALA A 57 1.68 -6.91 -7.80
C ALA A 57 2.85 -5.93 -7.98
N ILE A 58 3.08 -5.02 -7.01
CA ILE A 58 4.21 -4.10 -7.02
C ILE A 58 5.54 -4.89 -6.90
N LEU A 59 5.61 -5.83 -5.96
CA LEU A 59 6.78 -6.70 -5.79
C LEU A 59 7.08 -7.53 -7.05
N ALA A 60 6.04 -8.10 -7.66
CA ALA A 60 6.18 -8.94 -8.85
C ALA A 60 6.65 -8.15 -10.09
N GLN A 61 6.22 -6.90 -10.23
CA GLN A 61 6.57 -6.06 -11.39
C GLN A 61 7.91 -5.33 -11.23
N HIS A 62 8.33 -5.07 -9.99
CA HIS A 62 9.56 -4.32 -9.70
C HIS A 62 10.44 -5.00 -8.65
N PRO A 63 10.85 -6.27 -8.88
CA PRO A 63 11.63 -7.02 -7.89
C PRO A 63 12.94 -6.33 -7.53
N ASP A 64 13.59 -5.66 -8.50
CA ASP A 64 14.87 -4.97 -8.29
C ASP A 64 14.73 -3.62 -7.57
N ARG A 65 13.51 -3.15 -7.34
CA ARG A 65 13.22 -1.83 -6.72
C ARG A 65 12.51 -1.94 -5.39
N GLU A 66 12.50 -3.12 -4.78
CA GLU A 66 11.84 -3.38 -3.50
C GLU A 66 12.22 -2.34 -2.43
N ARG A 67 13.52 -2.02 -2.32
CA ARG A 67 14.02 -1.04 -1.35
C ARG A 67 13.54 0.39 -1.62
N GLU A 68 13.48 0.79 -2.88
CA GLU A 68 12.98 2.11 -3.27
C GLU A 68 11.49 2.26 -2.99
N LEU A 69 10.75 1.16 -3.14
CA LEU A 69 9.29 1.08 -2.99
C LEU A 69 8.86 0.66 -1.57
N ALA A 70 9.80 0.46 -0.64
CA ALA A 70 9.55 -0.07 0.68
C ALA A 70 8.50 0.74 1.47
N SER A 71 8.50 2.07 1.36
CA SER A 71 7.50 2.92 2.02
C SER A 71 6.07 2.71 1.48
N VAL A 72 5.94 2.47 0.18
CA VAL A 72 4.65 2.18 -0.48
C VAL A 72 4.20 0.75 -0.14
N LEU A 73 5.11 -0.21 -0.17
CA LEU A 73 4.84 -1.60 0.24
C LEU A 73 4.37 -1.68 1.69
N ALA A 74 5.04 -0.96 2.59
CA ALA A 74 4.64 -0.82 3.99
C ALA A 74 3.19 -0.32 4.13
N LEU A 75 2.85 0.77 3.42
CA LEU A 75 1.49 1.32 3.43
C LEU A 75 0.44 0.28 3.03
N HIS A 76 0.69 -0.45 1.93
CA HIS A 76 -0.25 -1.45 1.44
C HIS A 76 -0.37 -2.65 2.38
N PHE A 77 0.73 -3.19 2.92
CA PHE A 77 0.64 -4.29 3.90
C PHE A 77 -0.04 -3.86 5.20
N GLU A 78 0.18 -2.63 5.66
CA GLU A 78 -0.51 -2.11 6.84
C GLU A 78 -2.01 -1.98 6.59
N GLN A 79 -2.41 -1.45 5.43
CA GLN A 79 -3.83 -1.36 5.03
C GLN A 79 -4.46 -2.75 4.78
N ALA A 80 -3.67 -3.76 4.43
CA ALA A 80 -4.08 -5.16 4.39
C ALA A 80 -4.19 -5.81 5.79
N GLY A 81 -3.70 -5.14 6.83
CA GLY A 81 -3.62 -5.65 8.20
C GLY A 81 -2.58 -6.76 8.36
N GLU A 82 -1.48 -6.70 7.61
CA GLU A 82 -0.30 -7.57 7.72
C GLU A 82 0.82 -6.82 8.43
N ASN A 83 0.59 -6.49 9.69
CA ASN A 83 1.46 -5.62 10.51
C ASN A 83 2.92 -6.10 10.55
N ALA A 84 3.16 -7.42 10.58
CA ALA A 84 4.53 -7.96 10.57
C ALA A 84 5.29 -7.59 9.29
N ARG A 85 4.69 -7.84 8.12
CA ARG A 85 5.30 -7.48 6.82
C ARG A 85 5.41 -5.97 6.67
N ALA A 86 4.39 -5.22 7.10
CA ALA A 86 4.43 -3.77 7.07
C ALA A 86 5.61 -3.22 7.89
N ALA A 87 5.86 -3.78 9.09
CA ALA A 87 6.99 -3.40 9.92
C ALA A 87 8.34 -3.71 9.26
N GLU A 88 8.50 -4.86 8.61
CA GLU A 88 9.70 -5.20 7.83
C GLU A 88 9.99 -4.16 6.74
N TYR A 89 8.96 -3.79 5.97
CA TYR A 89 9.10 -2.77 4.92
C TYR A 89 9.30 -1.35 5.47
N LEU A 90 8.74 -1.02 6.63
CA LEU A 90 9.02 0.26 7.30
C LEU A 90 10.48 0.34 7.76
N VAL A 91 11.04 -0.74 8.30
CA VAL A 91 12.48 -0.78 8.65
C VAL A 91 13.32 -0.56 7.39
N MET A 92 13.03 -1.27 6.30
CA MET A 92 13.73 -1.12 5.03
C MET A 92 13.63 0.32 4.48
N ALA A 93 12.45 0.94 4.57
CA ALA A 93 12.24 2.34 4.18
C ALA A 93 13.04 3.31 5.07
N GLY A 94 13.11 3.03 6.38
CA GLY A 94 13.93 3.77 7.34
C GLY A 94 15.41 3.72 7.00
N ASP A 95 15.94 2.52 6.73
CA ASP A 95 17.33 2.32 6.33
C ASP A 95 17.65 3.04 5.02
N HIS A 96 16.75 2.95 4.02
CA HIS A 96 16.91 3.65 2.75
C HIS A 96 16.88 5.18 2.91
N ALA A 97 16.06 5.70 3.82
CA ALA A 97 16.03 7.12 4.15
C ALA A 97 17.32 7.57 4.87
N LEU A 98 17.87 6.76 5.77
CA LEU A 98 19.17 7.04 6.42
C LEU A 98 20.32 7.15 5.42
N GLU A 99 20.38 6.25 4.44
CA GLU A 99 21.40 6.29 3.38
C GLU A 99 21.37 7.60 2.58
N ARG A 100 20.21 8.24 2.52
CA ARG A 100 19.99 9.53 1.86
C ARG A 100 20.04 10.72 2.82
N PHE A 101 20.46 10.51 4.06
CA PHE A 101 20.51 11.51 5.14
C PHE A 101 19.13 12.14 5.48
N ALA A 102 18.03 11.48 5.10
CA ALA A 102 16.66 11.90 5.40
C ALA A 102 16.26 11.46 6.82
N ASN A 103 17.02 11.91 7.83
CA ASN A 103 16.91 11.43 9.22
C ASN A 103 15.50 11.57 9.82
N ARG A 104 14.77 12.64 9.49
CA ARG A 104 13.41 12.86 9.99
C ARG A 104 12.42 11.84 9.42
N GLU A 105 12.56 11.49 8.15
CA GLU A 105 11.74 10.43 7.52
C GLU A 105 12.10 9.06 8.09
N ALA A 106 13.39 8.78 8.26
CA ALA A 106 13.86 7.54 8.87
C ALA A 106 13.27 7.33 10.28
N ILE A 107 13.33 8.35 11.14
CA ILE A 107 12.70 8.30 12.47
C ILE A 107 11.20 8.02 12.36
N GLY A 108 10.52 8.63 11.39
CA GLY A 108 9.09 8.38 11.13
C GLY A 108 8.80 6.93 10.77
N PHE A 109 9.59 6.34 9.88
CA PHE A 109 9.46 4.94 9.49
C PHE A 109 9.74 3.98 10.65
N PHE A 110 10.85 4.15 11.37
CA PHE A 110 11.19 3.29 12.50
C PHE A 110 10.18 3.38 13.65
N SER A 111 9.70 4.59 13.97
CA SER A 111 8.67 4.78 15.01
C SER A 111 7.36 4.07 14.66
N ARG A 112 6.98 4.08 13.38
CA ARG A 112 5.79 3.36 12.91
C ARG A 112 6.01 1.85 12.93
N ALA A 113 7.20 1.38 12.54
CA ALA A 113 7.55 -0.04 12.60
C ALA A 113 7.47 -0.60 14.03
N SER A 114 8.01 0.12 15.02
CA SER A 114 7.93 -0.30 16.43
C SER A 114 6.49 -0.33 16.94
N GLY A 115 5.66 0.65 16.55
CA GLY A 115 4.24 0.67 16.92
C GLY A 115 3.48 -0.56 16.42
N LEU A 116 3.72 -0.98 15.17
CA LEU A 116 3.09 -2.18 14.60
C LEU A 116 3.57 -3.48 15.28
N ALA A 117 4.84 -3.54 15.68
CA ALA A 117 5.40 -4.68 16.41
C ALA A 117 4.72 -4.84 17.78
N ASP A 118 4.54 -3.75 18.52
CA ASP A 118 3.88 -3.76 19.84
C ASP A 118 2.42 -4.24 19.75
N GLU A 119 1.67 -3.77 18.75
CA GLU A 119 0.30 -4.22 18.50
C GLU A 119 0.23 -5.73 18.19
N SER A 120 1.15 -6.23 17.36
CA SER A 120 1.19 -7.66 17.02
C SER A 120 1.43 -8.56 18.23
N GLN A 121 2.31 -8.13 19.15
CA GLN A 121 2.58 -8.82 20.42
C GLN A 121 1.34 -8.79 21.33
N GLY A 122 0.60 -7.68 21.36
CA GLY A 122 -0.67 -7.56 22.06
C GLY A 122 -1.72 -8.54 21.55
N GLU A 123 -1.89 -8.64 20.23
CA GLU A 123 -2.86 -9.55 19.60
C GLU A 123 -2.52 -11.03 19.84
N LEU A 124 -1.24 -11.41 19.75
CA LEU A 124 -0.78 -12.76 20.08
C LEU A 124 -1.07 -13.13 21.54
N ARG A 125 -0.83 -12.21 22.47
CA ARG A 125 -1.15 -12.40 23.90
C ARG A 125 -2.66 -12.57 24.14
N LEU A 126 -3.49 -11.75 23.48
CA LEU A 126 -4.95 -11.86 23.55
C LEU A 126 -5.44 -13.23 23.04
N ARG A 127 -4.90 -13.72 21.91
CA ARG A 127 -5.26 -15.03 21.37
C ARG A 127 -4.84 -16.17 22.30
N ALA A 128 -3.67 -16.08 22.93
CA ALA A 128 -3.20 -17.06 23.90
C ALA A 128 -4.00 -17.08 25.22
N ALA A 129 -4.69 -15.99 25.56
CA ALA A 129 -5.51 -15.89 26.77
C ALA A 129 -6.95 -16.38 26.60
N VAL A 130 -7.41 -16.60 25.36
CA VAL A 130 -8.80 -16.99 25.03
C VAL A 130 -8.86 -18.44 24.50
N GLY A 131 -7.74 -19.16 24.46
CA GLY A 131 -7.66 -20.59 24.14
C GLY A 131 -7.35 -21.42 25.38
#